data_AF-A0A958XAZ0-F1
#
_entry.id   AF-A0A958XAZ0-F1
#
_cell.length_a   1.000
_cell.length_b   1.000
_cell.length_c   1.000
_cell.angle_alpha   90.00
_cell.angle_beta   90.00
_cell.angle_gamma   90.00
#
_symmetry.space_group_name_H-M   'P 1'
#
loop_
_entity.id
_entity.type
_entity.pdbx_description
1 polymer ?
#
loop_
_entity_poly.entity_id
_entity_poly.type
_entity_poly.pdbx_seq_one_letter_code
_entity_poly.pdbx_strand_id
1 'polypeptide(L)'
;MDSNTFFKWLSLVTLVTALLLFGIHFFIQPAQEHWKFAVSSLVLFTLVCTGLYFAGASAAKSKRKVAFINLISGSVFGKMVLAVAFLFVYQRTAAPGNEWFVGIFLLCYVVYTAFEIWFMTRLARS
;
A
#
# COMPACT_ATOMS: atom_id res chain seq x y z
N MET A 1 -10.77 -14.48 8.11
CA MET A 1 -9.30 -14.67 8.11
C MET A 1 -8.76 -14.24 9.45
N ASP A 2 -7.93 -15.06 10.10
CA ASP A 2 -7.36 -14.72 11.40
C ASP A 2 -6.27 -13.66 11.29
N SER A 3 -6.14 -12.84 12.34
CA SER A 3 -5.15 -11.75 12.40
C SER A 3 -3.72 -12.25 12.22
N ASN A 4 -3.41 -13.43 12.76
CA ASN A 4 -2.07 -14.01 12.63
C ASN A 4 -1.73 -14.37 11.16
N THR A 5 -2.73 -14.85 10.40
CA THR A 5 -2.58 -15.12 8.97
C THR A 5 -2.45 -13.83 8.17
N PHE A 6 -3.21 -12.79 8.51
CA PHE A 6 -3.10 -11.46 7.88
C PHE A 6 -1.69 -10.88 8.04
N PHE A 7 -1.18 -10.80 9.28
CA PHE A 7 0.14 -10.22 9.54
C PHE A 7 1.27 -11.03 8.92
N LYS A 8 1.15 -12.36 8.85
CA LYS A 8 2.11 -13.20 8.10
C LYS A 8 2.16 -12.81 6.63
N TRP A 9 1.01 -12.72 5.95
CA TRP A 9 0.98 -12.34 4.55
C TRP A 9 1.40 -10.89 4.31
N LEU A 10 0.99 -9.96 5.18
CA LEU A 10 1.42 -8.57 5.12
C LEU A 10 2.95 -8.50 5.22
N SER A 11 3.55 -9.17 6.21
CA SER A 11 5.00 -9.19 6.38
C SER A 11 5.72 -9.79 5.17
N LEU A 12 5.17 -10.84 4.56
CA LEU A 12 5.74 -11.45 3.36
C LEU A 12 5.67 -10.50 2.16
N VAL A 13 4.53 -9.86 1.92
CA VAL A 13 4.35 -8.88 0.84
C VAL A 13 5.27 -7.68 1.06
N THR A 14 5.37 -7.18 2.29
CA THR A 14 6.26 -6.08 2.65
C THR A 14 7.72 -6.47 2.43
N LEU A 15 8.14 -7.68 2.79
CA LEU A 15 9.50 -8.18 2.62
C LEU A 15 9.84 -8.36 1.13
N VAL A 16 8.94 -8.94 0.34
CA VAL A 16 9.09 -9.05 -1.12
C VAL A 16 9.19 -7.67 -1.77
N THR A 17 8.31 -6.74 -1.37
CA THR A 17 8.36 -5.36 -1.89
C THR A 17 9.66 -4.67 -1.49
N ALA A 18 10.12 -4.84 -0.26
CA ALA A 18 11.40 -4.30 0.20
C ALA A 18 12.59 -4.87 -0.59
N LEU A 19 12.60 -6.18 -0.89
CA LEU A 19 13.62 -6.81 -1.73
C LEU A 19 13.60 -6.27 -3.16
N LEU A 20 12.42 -6.09 -3.75
CA LEU A 20 12.29 -5.48 -5.08
C LEU A 20 12.82 -4.04 -5.09
N LEU A 21 12.46 -3.24 -4.09
CA LEU A 21 12.97 -1.88 -3.95
C LEU A 21 14.49 -1.85 -3.71
N PHE A 22 15.03 -2.79 -2.95
CA PHE A 22 16.47 -2.93 -2.73
C PHE A 22 17.20 -3.31 -4.03
N GLY A 23 16.62 -4.21 -4.84
CA GLY A 23 17.15 -4.55 -6.17
C GLY A 23 17.15 -3.34 -7.12
N ILE A 24 16.05 -2.57 -7.14
CA ILE A 24 15.94 -1.33 -7.93
C ILE A 24 16.97 -0.30 -7.47
N HIS A 25 17.16 -0.16 -6.16
CA HIS A 25 18.17 0.75 -5.58
C HIS A 25 19.60 0.37 -6.00
N PHE A 26 19.91 -0.92 -6.10
CA PHE A 26 21.25 -1.38 -6.48
C PHE A 26 21.51 -1.24 -7.99
N PHE A 27 20.50 -1.51 -8.83
CA PHE A 27 20.66 -1.47 -10.29
C PHE A 27 20.49 -0.07 -10.90
N ILE A 28 19.79 0.86 -10.23
CA ILE A 28 19.40 2.15 -10.81
C ILE A 28 19.92 3.30 -9.93
N GLN A 29 21.03 3.92 -10.33
CA GLN A 29 21.62 5.08 -9.64
C GLN A 29 20.61 6.21 -9.35
N PRO A 30 19.76 6.66 -10.29
CA PRO A 30 18.79 7.72 -9.98
C PRO A 30 17.69 7.29 -8.99
N ALA A 31 17.48 5.98 -8.77
CA ALA A 31 16.57 5.50 -7.72
C ALA A 31 17.20 5.59 -6.32
N GLN A 32 18.52 5.75 -6.20
CA GLN A 32 19.21 5.85 -4.91
C GLN A 32 18.88 7.13 -4.16
N GLU A 33 18.71 8.24 -4.88
CA GLU A 33 18.31 9.53 -4.29
C GLU A 33 16.91 9.50 -3.69
N HIS A 34 16.06 8.59 -4.18
CA HIS A 34 14.66 8.45 -3.78
C HIS A 34 14.42 7.36 -2.72
N TRP A 35 15.46 6.81 -2.09
CA TRP A 35 15.31 5.70 -1.13
C TRP A 35 14.41 6.06 0.07
N LYS A 36 14.52 7.30 0.58
CA LYS A 36 13.66 7.79 1.68
C LYS A 36 12.18 7.80 1.28
N PHE A 37 11.90 8.10 0.01
CA PHE A 37 10.55 8.10 -0.54
C PHE A 37 10.02 6.68 -0.72
N ALA A 38 10.87 5.76 -1.18
CA ALA A 38 10.53 4.34 -1.30
C ALA A 38 10.13 3.73 0.07
N VAL A 39 10.94 3.97 1.11
CA VAL A 39 10.65 3.53 2.48
C VAL A 39 9.39 4.18 3.02
N SER A 40 9.22 5.49 2.83
CA SER A 40 8.03 6.22 3.28
C SER A 40 6.75 5.68 2.63
N SER A 41 6.80 5.38 1.33
CA SER A 41 5.67 4.79 0.59
C SER A 41 5.34 3.39 1.11
N LEU A 42 6.36 2.57 1.36
CA LEU A 42 6.18 1.22 1.90
C LEU A 42 5.53 1.25 3.29
N VAL A 43 5.98 2.14 4.18
CA VAL A 43 5.37 2.34 5.50
C VAL A 43 3.92 2.81 5.36
N LEU A 44 3.66 3.78 4.48
CA LEU A 44 2.34 4.31 4.24
C LEU A 44 1.35 3.24 3.77
N PHE A 45 1.71 2.45 2.76
CA PHE A 45 0.84 1.38 2.27
C PHE A 45 0.65 0.26 3.30
N THR A 46 1.68 -0.05 4.09
CA THR A 46 1.57 -1.02 5.19
C THR A 46 0.57 -0.54 6.25
N LEU A 47 0.62 0.74 6.62
CA LEU A 47 -0.34 1.35 7.55
C LEU A 47 -1.75 1.36 6.98
N VAL A 48 -1.92 1.71 5.71
CA VAL A 48 -3.23 1.66 5.03
C VAL A 48 -3.80 0.25 5.07
N CYS A 49 -3.04 -0.78 4.67
CA CYS A 49 -3.51 -2.16 4.71
C CYS A 49 -3.84 -2.63 6.14
N THR A 50 -3.06 -2.21 7.14
CA THR A 50 -3.32 -2.54 8.55
C THR A 50 -4.63 -1.91 9.03
N GLY A 51 -4.82 -0.60 8.79
CA GLY A 51 -6.05 0.10 9.14
C GLY A 51 -7.27 -0.51 8.45
N LEU A 52 -7.10 -0.88 7.17
CA LEU A 52 -8.16 -1.49 6.39
C LEU A 52 -8.51 -2.92 6.85
N TYR A 53 -7.54 -3.68 7.34
CA TYR A 53 -7.79 -4.98 7.93
C TYR A 53 -8.65 -4.87 9.20
N PHE A 54 -8.32 -3.93 10.11
CA PHE A 54 -9.13 -3.71 11.30
C PHE A 54 -10.54 -3.23 10.95
N ALA A 55 -10.64 -2.28 10.02
CA ALA A 55 -11.91 -1.75 9.57
C ALA A 55 -12.74 -2.85 8.87
N GLY A 56 -12.11 -3.65 8.01
CA GLY A 56 -12.71 -4.80 7.34
C GLY A 56 -13.16 -5.88 8.32
N ALA A 57 -12.37 -6.19 9.36
CA ALA A 57 -12.71 -7.19 10.36
C ALA A 57 -13.91 -6.75 11.22
N SER A 58 -14.00 -5.46 11.52
CA SER A 58 -15.18 -4.85 12.16
C SER A 58 -16.41 -4.90 11.23
N ALA A 59 -16.23 -4.55 9.94
CA ALA A 59 -17.31 -4.56 8.96
C ALA A 59 -17.84 -5.98 8.66
N ALA A 60 -16.98 -7.00 8.64
CA ALA A 60 -17.37 -8.40 8.44
C ALA A 60 -18.23 -8.95 9.59
N LYS A 61 -18.03 -8.47 10.83
CA LYS A 61 -18.89 -8.80 11.98
C LYS A 61 -20.27 -8.15 11.89
N SER A 62 -20.40 -7.04 11.17
CA SER A 62 -21.67 -6.36 10.95
C SER A 62 -22.39 -6.98 9.76
N LYS A 63 -23.58 -7.57 9.96
CA LYS A 63 -24.42 -8.23 8.92
C LYS A 63 -24.75 -7.37 7.68
N ARG A 64 -24.34 -6.09 7.62
CA ARG A 64 -24.63 -5.16 6.53
C ARG A 64 -23.53 -5.17 5.46
N LYS A 65 -23.78 -5.88 4.35
CA LYS A 65 -22.93 -5.88 3.13
C LYS A 65 -22.53 -4.48 2.66
N VAL A 66 -23.40 -3.48 2.89
CA VAL A 66 -23.16 -2.07 2.54
C VAL A 66 -21.94 -1.47 3.25
N ALA A 67 -21.72 -1.81 4.53
CA ALA A 67 -20.57 -1.31 5.29
C ALA A 67 -19.25 -1.82 4.71
N PHE A 68 -19.23 -3.05 4.22
CA PHE A 68 -18.06 -3.66 3.60
C PHE A 68 -17.74 -3.03 2.24
N ILE A 69 -18.76 -2.79 1.40
CA ILE A 69 -18.59 -2.12 0.10
C ILE A 69 -18.08 -0.69 0.29
N ASN A 70 -18.68 0.09 1.20
CA ASN A 70 -18.24 1.46 1.48
C ASN A 70 -16.79 1.52 1.96
N LEU A 71 -16.32 0.48 2.64
CA LEU A 71 -14.96 0.38 3.14
C LEU A 71 -13.95 0.09 2.01
N ILE A 72 -14.30 -0.77 1.06
CA ILE A 72 -13.51 -0.97 -0.17
C ILE A 72 -13.46 0.33 -0.98
N SER A 73 -14.61 0.95 -1.24
CA SER A 73 -14.68 2.20 -2.00
C SER A 73 -13.90 3.32 -1.32
N GLY A 74 -14.01 3.44 0.01
CA GLY A 74 -13.25 4.39 0.81
C GLY A 74 -11.74 4.13 0.79
N SER A 75 -11.31 2.87 0.76
CA SER A 75 -9.89 2.52 0.60
C SER A 75 -9.34 3.00 -0.73
N VAL A 76 -10.03 2.68 -1.83
CA VAL A 76 -9.61 3.04 -3.18
C VAL A 76 -9.51 4.56 -3.31
N PHE A 77 -10.56 5.29 -2.89
CA PHE A 77 -10.54 6.75 -2.90
C PHE A 77 -9.44 7.32 -2.01
N GLY A 78 -9.31 6.81 -0.79
CA GLY A 78 -8.29 7.23 0.17
C GLY A 78 -6.88 7.07 -0.41
N LYS A 79 -6.61 5.95 -1.08
CA LYS A 79 -5.33 5.69 -1.74
C LYS A 79 -5.09 6.59 -2.95
N MET A 80 -6.11 6.91 -3.74
CA MET A 80 -5.97 7.84 -4.86
C MET A 80 -5.61 9.24 -4.37
N VAL A 81 -6.31 9.73 -3.34
CA VAL A 81 -5.99 11.04 -2.72
C VAL A 81 -4.60 11.00 -2.09
N LEU A 82 -4.27 9.93 -1.35
CA LEU A 82 -2.94 9.73 -0.79
C LEU A 82 -1.86 9.73 -1.85
N ALA A 83 -2.06 9.03 -2.97
CA ALA A 83 -1.11 8.99 -4.07
C ALA A 83 -0.84 10.39 -4.63
N VAL A 84 -1.89 11.15 -4.93
CA VAL A 84 -1.76 12.52 -5.42
C VAL A 84 -1.05 13.41 -4.39
N ALA A 85 -1.46 13.36 -3.12
CA ALA A 85 -0.85 14.13 -2.06
C ALA A 85 0.64 13.78 -1.86
N PHE A 86 0.98 12.49 -1.87
CA PHE A 86 2.36 12.02 -1.68
C PHE A 86 3.27 12.44 -2.84
N LEU A 87 2.80 12.26 -4.08
CA LEU A 87 3.55 12.68 -5.27
C LEU A 87 3.72 14.20 -5.30
N PHE A 88 2.67 14.96 -4.97
CA PHE A 88 2.71 16.41 -4.95
C PHE A 88 3.66 16.96 -3.88
N VAL A 89 3.59 16.42 -2.66
CA VAL A 89 4.52 16.78 -1.57
C VAL A 89 5.95 16.48 -2.00
N TYR A 90 6.20 15.29 -2.55
CA TYR A 90 7.54 14.90 -2.96
C TYR A 90 8.10 15.78 -4.08
N GLN A 91 7.29 16.07 -5.10
CA GLN A 91 7.66 16.96 -6.20
C GLN A 91 8.02 18.36 -5.68
N ARG A 92 7.27 18.88 -4.70
CA ARG A 92 7.52 20.20 -4.10
C ARG A 92 8.74 20.25 -3.19
N THR A 93 9.01 19.19 -2.41
CA THR A 93 10.10 19.20 -1.42
C THR A 93 11.44 18.77 -1.99
N ALA A 94 11.45 17.81 -2.90
CA ALA A 94 12.67 17.18 -3.40
C ALA A 94 13.11 17.69 -4.77
N ALA A 95 12.25 18.43 -5.50
CA ALA A 95 12.48 18.89 -6.88
C ALA A 95 13.22 17.82 -7.71
N PRO A 96 12.71 16.58 -7.75
CA PRO A 96 13.47 15.46 -8.29
C PRO A 96 13.78 15.70 -9.76
N GLY A 97 15.06 15.62 -10.14
CA GLY A 97 15.48 15.77 -11.54
C GLY A 97 15.01 14.62 -12.44
N ASN A 98 14.48 13.54 -11.86
CA ASN A 98 14.03 12.33 -12.55
C ASN A 98 12.68 11.83 -12.01
N GLU A 99 11.83 11.29 -12.87
CA GLU A 99 10.46 10.83 -12.53
C GLU A 99 10.41 9.39 -11.96
N TRP A 100 11.57 8.78 -11.67
CA TRP A 100 11.68 7.39 -11.17
C TRP A 100 10.95 7.13 -9.85
N PHE A 101 10.77 8.17 -9.02
CA PHE A 101 9.98 8.07 -7.79
C PHE A 101 8.52 7.69 -8.06
N VAL A 102 7.95 8.10 -9.20
CA VAL A 102 6.58 7.74 -9.60
C VAL A 102 6.51 6.24 -9.83
N GLY A 103 7.47 5.66 -10.56
CA GLY A 103 7.52 4.22 -10.83
C GLY A 103 7.62 3.38 -9.56
N ILE A 104 8.49 3.80 -8.62
CA ILE A 104 8.63 3.17 -7.30
C ILE A 104 7.32 3.22 -6.51
N PHE A 105 6.65 4.37 -6.52
CA PHE A 105 5.36 4.55 -5.86
C PHE A 105 4.29 3.64 -6.47
N LEU A 106 4.22 3.60 -7.80
CA LEU A 106 3.23 2.86 -8.56
C LEU A 106 3.41 1.34 -8.37
N LEU A 107 4.66 0.86 -8.31
CA LEU A 107 4.97 -0.52 -7.97
C LEU A 107 4.43 -0.88 -6.58
N CYS A 108 4.71 -0.06 -5.57
CA CYS A 108 4.17 -0.26 -4.22
C CYS A 108 2.64 -0.24 -4.25
N TYR A 109 2.05 0.76 -4.89
CA TYR A 109 0.61 0.92 -5.00
C TYR A 109 -0.06 -0.34 -5.57
N VAL A 110 0.45 -0.88 -6.68
CA VAL A 110 -0.13 -2.05 -7.34
C VAL A 110 0.01 -3.31 -6.47
N VAL A 111 1.20 -3.55 -5.91
CA VAL A 111 1.45 -4.75 -5.08
C VAL A 111 0.55 -4.75 -3.84
N TYR A 112 0.49 -3.63 -3.12
CA TYR A 112 -0.35 -3.51 -1.93
C TYR A 112 -1.85 -3.49 -2.28
N THR A 113 -2.24 -2.98 -3.45
CA THR A 113 -3.64 -3.01 -3.90
C THR A 113 -4.08 -4.42 -4.29
N ALA A 114 -3.23 -5.19 -4.97
CA ALA A 114 -3.50 -6.59 -5.26
C ALA A 114 -3.64 -7.41 -3.96
N PHE A 115 -2.72 -7.21 -3.00
CA PHE A 115 -2.81 -7.81 -1.68
C PHE A 115 -4.09 -7.42 -0.95
N GLU A 116 -4.49 -6.14 -1.05
CA GLU A 116 -5.70 -5.62 -0.44
C GLU A 116 -6.97 -6.31 -0.93
N ILE A 117 -7.16 -6.30 -2.25
CA ILE A 117 -8.33 -6.93 -2.87
C ILE A 117 -8.38 -8.42 -2.49
N TRP A 118 -7.23 -9.10 -2.49
CA TRP A 118 -7.14 -10.50 -2.11
C TRP A 118 -7.58 -10.74 -0.66
N PHE A 119 -7.03 -9.99 0.32
CA PHE A 119 -7.37 -10.22 1.72
C PHE A 119 -8.80 -9.80 2.03
N MET A 120 -9.30 -8.72 1.43
CA MET A 120 -10.68 -8.26 1.61
C MET A 120 -11.67 -9.27 1.07
N THR A 121 -11.44 -9.79 -0.15
CA THR A 121 -12.30 -10.84 -0.72
C THR A 121 -12.34 -12.08 0.17
N ARG A 122 -11.20 -12.45 0.76
CA ARG A 122 -11.13 -13.55 1.72
C ARG A 122 -11.84 -13.24 3.04
N LEU A 123 -11.78 -12.00 3.51
CA LEU A 123 -12.50 -11.52 4.69
C LEU A 123 -14.01 -11.52 4.49
N ALA A 124 -14.49 -11.16 3.30
CA ALA A 124 -15.90 -11.15 2.93
C ALA A 124 -16.53 -12.55 2.85
N ARG A 125 -15.71 -13.57 2.59
CA ARG A 125 -16.12 -14.98 2.51
C ARG A 125 -15.97 -15.74 3.84
N SER A 126 -15.30 -15.16 4.83
CA SER A 126 -15.15 -15.74 6.18
C SER A 126 -16.33 -15.36 7.05
#